data_AF-A0A8S9ZPI3-F1
#
_entry.id   AF-A0A8S9ZPI3-F1
#
_cell.length_a   1.000
_cell.length_b   1.000
_cell.length_c   1.000
_cell.angle_alpha   90.00
_cell.angle_beta   90.00
_cell.angle_gamma   90.00
#
_symmetry.space_group_name_H-M   'P 1'
#
loop_
_entity.id
_entity.type
_entity.pdbx_description
1 polymer ?
#
loop_
_entity_poly.entity_id
_entity_poly.type
_entity_poly.pdbx_seq_one_letter_code
_entity_poly.pdbx_strand_id
1 'polypeptide(L)'
;MEEVNGMNLLTAELQIEEIFSFEEVRYLIPILIKMIQTGELTFKSDFNFKFNDAFEFIKNDLGDKAVQLLRPENADNGDKQEIANIVFALLFIFQRKEKGKFDQLCEKLDGKNVLKMKQMYFLLLLNQKGRDEEINQYKIKAAEFEAKYKQIEAINDKLNEQLGSTQNEFIDLENKLEKLKQAEIEKQGTIDLLTVQLREVTDELETSHYNNSQLQRELKSLNERNSRALQKSANDLKSKEDEVRLLYIRVFSCLLGSIGILKQNSKLLDALVKQITEKDVSENKLKFLEQQIANQQGTIGELRIGLEQALDRANITKNAYLQAETELIKYRRLHNNNIKQEITNYLENSSDHIASQSGEFAKLKTRLELIQYEKRELEKSNEEFRIKLDEINNSQSQTILEKAKEIERFKQECEAYQNELNRTHQKEANLMEKNKNIEGRFGAEWLPIYKTDINCLRNFRPNVQLKNNIKRLEESIDKAAQVICEYSNAYGEQQCSAVDYLQLKHELSKLQTENERLISKMDQLRHEATQEQRLITQHWYQSTLNIRTPLLRDKIFSTY
;
A
#
# COMPACT_ATOMS: atom_id res chain seq x y z
N MET A 1 -83.50 53.64 79.36
CA MET A 1 -83.71 54.20 80.72
C MET A 1 -83.44 53.17 81.81
N GLU A 2 -83.58 51.86 81.59
CA GLU A 2 -83.34 50.85 82.66
C GLU A 2 -81.85 50.62 83.03
N GLU A 3 -80.88 50.94 82.17
CA GLU A 3 -79.45 50.74 82.47
C GLU A 3 -78.80 51.86 83.29
N VAL A 4 -79.37 53.07 83.30
CA VAL A 4 -78.92 54.20 84.13
C VAL A 4 -79.20 53.93 85.62
N ASN A 5 -80.24 53.14 85.93
CA ASN A 5 -80.59 52.78 87.31
C ASN A 5 -79.51 51.97 88.04
N GLY A 6 -78.80 51.07 87.34
CA GLY A 6 -77.74 50.27 87.96
C GLY A 6 -76.51 51.10 88.35
N MET A 7 -76.18 52.11 87.55
CA MET A 7 -75.08 53.06 87.81
C MET A 7 -75.48 54.08 88.88
N ASN A 8 -76.72 54.57 88.88
CA ASN A 8 -77.23 55.53 89.87
C ASN A 8 -77.34 54.93 91.28
N LEU A 9 -77.59 53.62 91.39
CA LEU A 9 -77.51 52.89 92.66
C LEU A 9 -76.06 52.72 93.14
N LEU A 10 -75.12 52.47 92.22
CA LEU A 10 -73.69 52.40 92.53
C LEU A 10 -73.16 53.78 92.99
N THR A 11 -73.64 54.88 92.41
CA THR A 11 -73.25 56.24 92.82
C THR A 11 -73.89 56.67 94.14
N ALA A 12 -75.17 56.38 94.35
CA ALA A 12 -75.89 56.72 95.57
C ALA A 12 -75.25 56.08 96.81
N GLU A 13 -74.84 54.81 96.71
CA GLU A 13 -74.24 54.10 97.85
C GLU A 13 -72.75 54.42 98.05
N LEU A 14 -72.06 54.88 97.00
CA LEU A 14 -70.74 55.50 97.10
C LEU A 14 -70.82 56.97 97.54
N GLN A 15 -72.00 57.50 97.94
CA GLN A 15 -72.25 58.91 98.33
C GLN A 15 -71.82 59.95 97.27
N ILE A 16 -71.86 59.58 95.99
CA ILE A 16 -71.59 60.46 94.85
C ILE A 16 -72.94 61.06 94.40
N GLU A 17 -73.00 62.38 94.16
CA GLU A 17 -74.20 63.03 93.62
C GLU A 17 -74.74 62.30 92.38
N GLU A 18 -76.06 62.32 92.19
CA GLU A 18 -76.76 61.57 91.15
C GLU A 18 -76.11 61.76 89.77
N ILE A 19 -75.84 60.65 89.09
CA ILE A 19 -75.45 60.65 87.69
C ILE A 19 -76.71 60.85 86.85
N PHE A 20 -76.77 61.96 86.12
CA PHE A 20 -77.90 62.35 85.28
C PHE A 20 -77.75 61.82 83.84
N SER A 21 -76.54 61.40 83.42
CA SER A 21 -76.31 60.82 82.09
C SER A 21 -75.21 59.74 82.03
N PHE A 22 -75.25 58.88 81.01
CA PHE A 22 -74.25 57.82 80.80
C PHE A 22 -72.84 58.36 80.51
N GLU A 23 -72.73 59.61 80.07
CA GLU A 23 -71.44 60.30 79.85
C GLU A 23 -70.78 60.71 81.17
N GLU A 24 -71.56 60.94 82.23
CA GLU A 24 -71.06 61.29 83.56
C GLU A 24 -70.51 60.08 84.32
N VAL A 25 -70.74 58.85 83.83
CA VAL A 25 -70.14 57.60 84.36
C VAL A 25 -68.60 57.67 84.35
N ARG A 26 -68.00 58.45 83.44
CA ARG A 26 -66.55 58.69 83.43
C ARG A 26 -66.02 59.27 84.74
N TYR A 27 -66.84 60.01 85.49
CA TYR A 27 -66.45 60.56 86.78
C TYR A 27 -66.33 59.49 87.88
N LEU A 28 -66.99 58.33 87.71
CA LEU A 28 -66.86 57.19 88.62
C LEU A 28 -65.57 56.43 88.45
N ILE A 29 -65.04 56.39 87.24
CA ILE A 29 -63.89 55.57 86.90
C ILE A 29 -62.65 55.89 87.75
N PRO A 30 -62.19 57.14 87.90
CA PRO A 30 -61.04 57.43 88.75
C PRO A 30 -61.32 57.10 90.22
N ILE A 31 -62.58 57.23 90.67
CA ILE A 31 -63.00 56.88 92.04
C ILE A 31 -62.92 55.36 92.23
N LEU A 32 -63.45 54.57 91.31
CA LEU A 32 -63.40 53.11 91.33
C LEU A 32 -61.96 52.59 91.25
N ILE A 33 -61.14 53.12 90.33
CA ILE A 33 -59.72 52.74 90.23
C ILE A 33 -59.00 53.02 91.54
N LYS A 34 -59.23 54.19 92.15
CA LYS A 34 -58.58 54.55 93.40
C LYS A 34 -59.08 53.72 94.58
N MET A 35 -60.37 53.40 94.62
CA MET A 35 -60.96 52.48 95.58
C MET A 35 -60.36 51.07 95.43
N ILE A 36 -60.10 50.60 94.21
CA ILE A 36 -59.41 49.34 93.93
C ILE A 36 -57.95 49.38 94.40
N GLN A 37 -57.26 50.52 94.23
CA GLN A 37 -55.84 50.67 94.57
C GLN A 37 -55.60 50.84 96.08
N THR A 38 -56.47 51.58 96.76
CA THR A 38 -56.25 52.02 98.16
C THR A 38 -57.21 51.36 99.15
N GLY A 39 -58.32 50.81 98.66
CA GLY A 39 -59.38 50.26 99.50
C GLY A 39 -60.25 51.32 100.20
N GLU A 40 -59.97 52.62 100.04
CA GLU A 40 -60.72 53.71 100.67
C GLU A 40 -61.46 54.55 99.62
N LEU A 41 -62.64 55.06 99.98
CA LEU A 41 -63.42 55.91 99.10
C LEU A 41 -62.93 57.35 99.18
N THR A 42 -62.40 57.89 98.07
CA THR A 42 -61.93 59.29 98.02
C THR A 42 -62.50 60.03 96.81
N PHE A 43 -63.18 61.15 97.06
CA PHE A 43 -63.91 61.93 96.05
C PHE A 43 -63.05 62.97 95.30
N LYS A 44 -61.72 62.79 95.25
CA LYS A 44 -60.89 63.65 94.40
C LYS A 44 -61.04 63.19 92.94
N SER A 45 -62.05 63.70 92.25
CA SER A 45 -62.27 63.46 90.83
C SER A 45 -61.30 64.31 89.99
N ASP A 46 -60.55 63.66 89.11
CA ASP A 46 -59.91 64.35 87.99
C ASP A 46 -60.94 64.43 86.87
N PHE A 47 -61.46 65.63 86.61
CA PHE A 47 -62.50 65.85 85.61
C PHE A 47 -62.00 65.66 84.17
N ASN A 48 -60.68 65.54 83.97
CA ASN A 48 -60.07 65.26 82.67
C ASN A 48 -59.80 63.76 82.42
N PHE A 49 -60.17 62.88 83.36
CA PHE A 49 -59.94 61.44 83.26
C PHE A 49 -60.76 60.81 82.12
N LYS A 50 -60.09 60.11 81.19
CA LYS A 50 -60.71 59.44 80.04
C LYS A 50 -60.86 57.93 80.28
N PHE A 51 -61.74 57.28 79.52
CA PHE A 51 -61.87 55.81 79.54
C PHE A 51 -60.58 55.12 79.09
N ASN A 52 -59.80 55.76 78.22
CA ASN A 52 -58.49 55.28 77.81
C ASN A 52 -57.46 55.28 78.96
N ASP A 53 -57.59 56.16 79.95
CA ASP A 53 -56.72 56.17 81.13
C ASP A 53 -57.04 54.97 82.05
N ALA A 54 -58.30 54.52 82.08
CA ALA A 54 -58.69 53.29 82.77
C ALA A 54 -58.17 52.03 82.09
N PHE A 55 -58.02 52.07 80.76
CA PHE A 55 -57.58 50.94 79.97
C PHE A 55 -56.17 50.47 80.34
N GLU A 56 -55.23 51.41 80.55
CA GLU A 56 -53.87 51.11 81.05
C GLU A 56 -53.94 50.42 82.42
N PHE A 57 -54.79 50.90 83.33
CA PHE A 57 -54.96 50.27 84.64
C PHE A 57 -55.52 48.84 84.52
N ILE A 58 -56.55 48.64 83.70
CA ILE A 58 -57.16 47.32 83.47
C ILE A 58 -56.15 46.37 82.81
N LYS A 59 -55.37 46.86 81.84
CA LYS A 59 -54.33 46.11 81.12
C LYS A 59 -53.25 45.61 82.06
N ASN A 60 -52.81 46.45 82.98
CA ASN A 60 -51.81 46.07 83.97
C ASN A 60 -52.31 44.96 84.92
N ASP A 61 -53.62 44.87 85.17
CA ASP A 61 -54.15 43.88 86.13
C ASP A 61 -54.70 42.59 85.52
N LEU A 62 -55.30 42.69 84.33
CA LEU A 62 -55.91 41.57 83.61
C LEU A 62 -55.05 41.03 82.46
N GLY A 63 -53.98 41.75 82.09
CA GLY A 63 -53.04 41.39 81.02
C GLY A 63 -53.53 41.74 79.62
N ASP A 64 -52.59 41.81 78.67
CA ASP A 64 -52.80 42.29 77.29
C ASP A 64 -53.97 41.61 76.56
N LYS A 65 -54.22 40.33 76.84
CA LYS A 65 -55.28 39.55 76.16
C LYS A 65 -56.70 39.88 76.61
N ALA A 66 -56.90 40.29 77.87
CA ALA A 66 -58.23 40.62 78.39
C ALA A 66 -58.73 41.95 77.84
N VAL A 67 -57.79 42.83 77.53
CA VAL A 67 -58.04 44.23 77.18
C VAL A 67 -58.21 44.44 75.67
N GLN A 68 -57.81 43.48 74.83
CA GLN A 68 -58.11 43.45 73.38
C GLN A 68 -59.61 43.48 73.04
N LEU A 69 -60.48 43.12 73.99
CA LEU A 69 -61.94 43.13 73.83
C LEU A 69 -62.58 44.45 74.27
N LEU A 70 -61.83 45.35 74.93
CA LEU A 70 -62.31 46.66 75.33
C LEU A 70 -61.93 47.67 74.24
N ARG A 71 -62.85 48.55 73.87
CA ARG A 71 -62.57 49.64 72.93
C ARG A 71 -62.68 50.99 73.64
N PRO A 72 -61.59 51.45 74.30
CA PRO A 72 -61.63 52.67 75.11
C PRO A 72 -61.94 53.91 74.27
N GLU A 73 -61.53 53.93 72.99
CA GLU A 73 -61.85 55.05 72.10
C GLU A 73 -63.35 55.13 71.81
N ASN A 74 -64.04 53.99 71.71
CA ASN A 74 -65.49 53.95 71.51
C ASN A 74 -66.24 54.37 72.78
N ALA A 75 -65.73 54.01 73.96
CA ALA A 75 -66.28 54.47 75.24
C ALA A 75 -66.12 55.98 75.43
N ASP A 76 -64.96 56.55 75.09
CA ASP A 76 -64.72 58.00 75.10
C ASP A 76 -65.67 58.76 74.14
N ASN A 77 -66.14 58.10 73.07
CA ASN A 77 -67.12 58.63 72.12
C ASN A 77 -68.60 58.43 72.56
N GLY A 78 -68.85 57.94 73.77
CA GLY A 78 -70.20 57.82 74.34
C GLY A 78 -70.91 56.48 74.05
N ASP A 79 -70.20 55.47 73.53
CA ASP A 79 -70.79 54.13 73.33
C ASP A 79 -71.14 53.48 74.68
N LYS A 80 -72.44 53.36 74.95
CA LYS A 80 -72.99 52.85 76.21
C LYS A 80 -72.52 51.43 76.51
N GLN A 81 -72.36 50.58 75.50
CA GLN A 81 -71.95 49.20 75.70
C GLN A 81 -70.47 49.13 76.09
N GLU A 82 -69.62 49.91 75.45
CA GLU A 82 -68.19 49.95 75.76
C GLU A 82 -67.91 50.63 77.10
N ILE A 83 -68.65 51.69 77.44
CA ILE A 83 -68.63 52.31 78.78
C ILE A 83 -68.97 51.26 79.84
N ALA A 84 -70.04 50.49 79.63
CA ALA A 84 -70.43 49.43 80.55
C ALA A 84 -69.35 48.33 80.64
N ASN A 85 -68.77 47.90 79.52
CA ASN A 85 -67.70 46.90 79.48
C ASN A 85 -66.47 47.34 80.31
N ILE A 86 -66.08 48.62 80.24
CA ILE A 86 -64.96 49.18 81.00
C ILE A 86 -65.29 49.22 82.50
N VAL A 87 -66.49 49.68 82.87
CA VAL A 87 -66.92 49.67 84.28
C VAL A 87 -67.00 48.23 84.82
N PHE A 88 -67.48 47.27 84.02
CA PHE A 88 -67.50 45.86 84.43
C PHE A 88 -66.11 45.26 84.58
N ALA A 89 -65.16 45.61 83.71
CA ALA A 89 -63.77 45.19 83.87
C ALA A 89 -63.15 45.72 85.16
N LEU A 90 -63.45 46.98 85.53
CA LEU A 90 -63.02 47.57 86.80
C LEU A 90 -63.69 46.89 88.00
N LEU A 91 -64.99 46.61 87.93
CA LEU A 91 -65.71 45.88 88.98
C LEU A 91 -65.16 44.46 89.17
N PHE A 92 -64.76 43.79 88.09
CA PHE A 92 -64.11 42.48 88.16
C PHE A 92 -62.76 42.55 88.87
N ILE A 93 -61.95 43.57 88.56
CA ILE A 93 -60.69 43.81 89.27
C ILE A 93 -60.97 44.13 90.75
N PHE A 94 -61.99 44.94 91.03
CA PHE A 94 -62.40 45.30 92.39
C PHE A 94 -62.79 44.07 93.20
N GLN A 95 -63.60 43.17 92.63
CA GLN A 95 -63.94 41.89 93.28
C GLN A 95 -62.69 41.04 93.55
N ARG A 96 -61.76 40.96 92.60
CA ARG A 96 -60.56 40.12 92.74
C ARG A 96 -59.62 40.65 93.83
N LYS A 97 -59.46 41.97 93.95
CA LYS A 97 -58.51 42.60 94.88
C LYS A 97 -59.10 42.90 96.25
N GLU A 98 -60.32 43.41 96.30
CA GLU A 98 -60.98 43.90 97.52
C GLU A 98 -62.31 43.15 97.76
N LYS A 99 -62.25 41.82 97.65
CA LYS A 99 -63.42 40.91 97.71
C LYS A 99 -64.40 41.21 98.85
N GLY A 100 -63.90 41.45 100.07
CA GLY A 100 -64.75 41.70 101.24
C GLY A 100 -65.58 43.00 101.13
N LYS A 101 -65.03 44.05 100.51
CA LYS A 101 -65.75 45.32 100.29
C LYS A 101 -66.67 45.25 99.08
N PHE A 102 -66.27 44.50 98.07
CA PHE A 102 -67.13 44.18 96.93
C PHE A 102 -68.36 43.38 97.35
N ASP A 103 -68.19 42.36 98.19
CA ASP A 103 -69.30 41.54 98.70
C ASP A 103 -70.26 42.40 99.55
N GLN A 104 -69.75 43.32 100.39
CA GLN A 104 -70.56 44.30 101.12
C GLN A 104 -71.33 45.27 100.21
N LEU A 105 -70.72 45.70 99.10
CA LEU A 105 -71.38 46.52 98.07
C LEU A 105 -72.49 45.72 97.38
N CYS A 106 -72.24 44.45 97.05
CA CYS A 106 -73.24 43.56 96.45
C CYS A 106 -74.42 43.23 97.37
N GLU A 107 -74.19 43.10 98.69
CA GLU A 107 -75.26 42.89 99.68
C GLU A 107 -76.24 44.06 99.77
N LYS A 108 -75.81 45.26 99.36
CA LYS A 108 -76.61 46.49 99.34
C LYS A 108 -77.33 46.75 98.01
N LEU A 109 -77.02 45.98 96.96
CA LEU A 109 -77.65 46.07 95.63
C LEU A 109 -78.84 45.11 95.52
N ASP A 110 -79.83 45.43 94.67
CA ASP A 110 -80.98 44.54 94.48
C ASP A 110 -80.58 43.17 93.84
N GLY A 111 -81.35 42.13 94.15
CA GLY A 111 -81.03 40.76 93.76
C GLY A 111 -80.99 40.51 92.23
N LYS A 112 -81.61 41.37 91.42
CA LYS A 112 -81.66 41.24 89.96
C LYS A 112 -80.36 41.71 89.32
N ASN A 113 -79.71 42.73 89.88
CA ASN A 113 -78.45 43.26 89.38
C ASN A 113 -77.24 42.42 89.80
N VAL A 114 -77.25 41.84 91.02
CA VAL A 114 -76.22 40.88 91.48
C VAL A 114 -76.18 39.64 90.58
N LEU A 115 -77.34 39.17 90.10
CA LEU A 115 -77.44 37.99 89.23
C LEU A 115 -76.80 38.22 87.86
N LYS A 116 -77.01 39.39 87.24
CA LYS A 116 -76.39 39.76 85.96
C LYS A 116 -74.86 39.82 86.09
N MET A 117 -74.36 40.41 87.17
CA MET A 117 -72.92 40.53 87.43
C MET A 117 -72.24 39.16 87.59
N LYS A 118 -72.91 38.21 88.27
CA LYS A 118 -72.41 36.83 88.45
C LYS A 118 -72.48 35.97 87.17
N GLN A 119 -73.50 36.15 86.32
CA GLN A 119 -73.62 35.41 85.06
C GLN A 119 -72.52 35.78 84.05
N MET A 120 -72.13 37.06 84.02
CA MET A 120 -71.10 37.56 83.11
C MET A 120 -69.68 37.11 83.51
N TYR A 121 -69.42 37.02 84.82
CA TYR A 121 -68.21 36.39 85.38
C TYR A 121 -68.02 34.94 84.89
N PHE A 122 -69.11 34.17 84.85
CA PHE A 122 -69.08 32.76 84.45
C PHE A 122 -68.76 32.58 82.96
N LEU A 123 -69.25 33.49 82.10
CA LEU A 123 -68.95 33.53 80.66
C LEU A 123 -67.48 33.84 80.36
N LEU A 124 -66.87 34.76 81.12
CA LEU A 124 -65.44 35.09 80.97
C LEU A 124 -64.52 33.93 81.39
N LEU A 125 -64.89 33.18 82.43
CA LEU A 125 -64.12 32.02 82.89
C LEU A 125 -64.19 30.82 81.93
N LEU A 126 -65.36 30.54 81.34
CA LEU A 126 -65.54 29.45 80.37
C LEU A 126 -64.75 29.70 79.08
N ASN A 127 -64.63 30.96 78.64
CA ASN A 127 -63.86 31.34 77.45
C ASN A 127 -62.32 31.24 77.62
N GLN A 128 -61.79 31.11 78.85
CA GLN A 128 -60.36 30.86 79.06
C GLN A 128 -60.01 29.37 78.97
N LYS A 129 -60.81 28.48 79.57
CA LYS A 129 -60.53 27.04 79.55
C LYS A 129 -60.57 26.41 78.15
N GLY A 130 -61.53 26.80 77.31
CA GLY A 130 -61.59 26.31 75.92
C GLY A 130 -60.40 26.73 75.06
N ARG A 131 -59.80 27.91 75.34
CA ARG A 131 -58.65 28.43 74.59
C ARG A 131 -57.33 27.77 74.99
N ASP A 132 -57.17 27.36 76.25
CA ASP A 132 -55.97 26.64 76.70
C ASP A 132 -55.88 25.22 76.11
N GLU A 133 -57.02 24.55 75.89
CA GLU A 133 -57.07 23.26 75.21
C GLU A 133 -56.72 23.37 73.72
N GLU A 134 -57.22 24.39 73.01
CA GLU A 134 -56.83 24.66 71.61
C GLU A 134 -55.32 24.96 71.49
N ILE A 135 -54.77 25.80 72.38
CA ILE A 135 -53.33 26.12 72.39
C ILE A 135 -52.48 24.87 72.59
N ASN A 136 -52.90 23.96 73.49
CA ASN A 136 -52.17 22.71 73.70
C ASN A 136 -52.24 21.78 72.48
N GLN A 137 -53.38 21.70 71.79
CA GLN A 137 -53.47 20.96 70.52
C GLN A 137 -52.57 21.56 69.44
N TYR A 138 -52.49 22.89 69.32
CA TYR A 138 -51.59 23.55 68.38
C TYR A 138 -50.11 23.33 68.72
N LYS A 139 -49.73 23.29 69.99
CA LYS A 139 -48.36 22.95 70.41
C LYS A 139 -47.96 21.52 70.05
N ILE A 140 -48.86 20.55 70.23
CA ILE A 140 -48.62 19.16 69.83
C ILE A 140 -48.44 19.08 68.30
N LYS A 141 -49.35 19.70 67.53
CA LYS A 141 -49.24 19.75 66.07
C LYS A 141 -47.95 20.46 65.61
N ALA A 142 -47.55 21.55 66.28
CA ALA A 142 -46.30 22.24 65.97
C ALA A 142 -45.07 21.35 66.21
N ALA A 143 -45.02 20.61 67.32
CA ALA A 143 -43.95 19.66 67.61
C ALA A 143 -43.91 18.50 66.59
N GLU A 144 -45.08 17.98 66.17
CA GLU A 144 -45.17 16.98 65.10
C GLU A 144 -44.64 17.50 63.75
N PHE A 145 -44.97 18.75 63.40
CA PHE A 145 -44.45 19.38 62.18
C PHE A 145 -42.95 19.62 62.26
N GLU A 146 -42.43 20.05 63.40
CA GLU A 146 -40.98 20.24 63.59
C GLU A 146 -40.21 18.91 63.48
N ALA A 147 -40.76 17.82 64.05
CA ALA A 147 -40.18 16.49 63.92
C ALA A 147 -40.18 15.99 62.45
N LYS A 148 -41.28 16.20 61.73
CA LYS A 148 -41.36 15.89 60.29
C LYS A 148 -40.38 16.73 59.47
N TYR A 149 -40.23 18.01 59.79
CA TYR A 149 -39.29 18.89 59.12
C TYR A 149 -37.84 18.41 59.28
N LYS A 150 -37.42 18.07 60.51
CA LYS A 150 -36.08 17.51 60.78
C LYS A 150 -35.84 16.18 60.05
N GLN A 151 -36.85 15.33 59.92
CA GLN A 151 -36.75 14.11 59.11
C GLN A 151 -36.54 14.42 57.63
N ILE A 152 -37.23 15.42 57.08
CA ILE A 152 -37.08 15.84 55.69
C ILE A 152 -35.68 16.42 55.45
N GLU A 153 -35.17 17.27 56.36
CA GLU A 153 -33.78 17.77 56.29
C GLU A 153 -32.76 16.63 56.23
N ALA A 154 -32.86 15.66 57.16
CA ALA A 154 -31.94 14.53 57.19
C ALA A 154 -32.01 13.65 55.94
N ILE A 155 -33.19 13.51 55.32
CA ILE A 155 -33.34 12.80 54.03
C ILE A 155 -32.70 13.61 52.90
N ASN A 156 -32.89 14.93 52.90
CA ASN A 156 -32.34 15.82 51.88
C ASN A 156 -30.81 15.84 51.90
N ASP A 157 -30.20 15.87 53.10
CA ASP A 157 -28.75 15.81 53.25
C ASP A 157 -28.18 14.49 52.71
N LYS A 158 -28.83 13.36 53.01
CA LYS A 158 -28.45 12.05 52.47
C LYS A 158 -28.58 11.99 50.94
N LEU A 159 -29.65 12.55 50.38
CA LEU A 159 -29.85 12.59 48.93
C LEU A 159 -28.80 13.47 48.25
N ASN A 160 -28.42 14.60 48.85
CA ASN A 160 -27.37 15.46 48.32
C ASN A 160 -26.00 14.78 48.35
N GLU A 161 -25.68 14.04 49.42
CA GLU A 161 -24.45 13.26 49.51
C GLU A 161 -24.40 12.14 48.45
N GLN A 162 -25.52 11.41 48.28
CA GLN A 162 -25.64 10.40 47.23
C GLN A 162 -25.52 11.02 45.83
N LEU A 163 -26.16 12.15 45.58
CA LEU A 163 -26.07 12.87 44.30
C LEU A 163 -24.62 13.27 44.00
N GLY A 164 -23.89 13.79 44.99
CA GLY A 164 -22.47 14.13 44.85
C GLY A 164 -21.60 12.91 44.54
N SER A 165 -21.85 11.77 45.21
CA SER A 165 -21.15 10.52 44.91
C SER A 165 -21.43 10.03 43.48
N THR A 166 -22.69 10.02 43.05
CA THR A 166 -23.08 9.58 41.71
C THR A 166 -22.55 10.51 40.62
N GLN A 167 -22.49 11.82 40.86
CA GLN A 167 -21.87 12.77 39.93
C GLN A 167 -20.37 12.52 39.76
N ASN A 168 -19.65 12.23 40.84
CA ASN A 168 -18.23 11.88 40.76
C ASN A 168 -18.00 10.56 40.00
N GLU A 169 -18.81 9.54 40.25
CA GLU A 169 -18.77 8.29 39.49
C GLU A 169 -19.05 8.50 38.00
N PHE A 170 -19.99 9.40 37.66
CA PHE A 170 -20.29 9.75 36.28
C PHE A 170 -19.09 10.42 35.59
N ILE A 171 -18.46 11.39 36.25
CA ILE A 171 -17.25 12.07 35.74
C ILE A 171 -16.11 11.06 35.54
N ASP A 172 -15.91 10.13 36.47
CA ASP A 172 -14.91 9.07 36.34
C ASP A 172 -15.18 8.14 35.16
N LEU A 173 -16.46 7.81 34.91
CA LEU A 173 -16.87 7.02 33.75
C LEU A 173 -16.68 7.77 32.42
N GLU A 174 -17.01 9.07 32.36
CA GLU A 174 -16.74 9.91 31.19
C GLU A 174 -15.25 9.97 30.86
N ASN A 175 -14.40 10.17 31.88
CA ASN A 175 -12.95 10.18 31.73
C ASN A 175 -12.41 8.82 31.24
N LYS A 176 -12.98 7.70 31.72
CA LYS A 176 -12.62 6.36 31.24
C LYS A 176 -13.05 6.15 29.80
N LEU A 177 -14.25 6.60 29.43
CA LEU A 177 -14.76 6.49 28.06
C LEU A 177 -13.86 7.25 27.08
N GLU A 178 -13.44 8.47 27.44
CA GLU A 178 -12.59 9.29 26.57
C GLU A 178 -11.19 8.65 26.38
N LYS A 179 -10.60 8.09 27.44
CA LYS A 179 -9.37 7.30 27.33
C LYS A 179 -9.51 6.07 26.43
N LEU A 180 -10.66 5.39 26.49
CA LEU A 180 -10.94 4.23 25.64
C LEU A 180 -11.08 4.64 24.17
N LYS A 181 -11.77 5.75 23.87
CA LYS A 181 -11.86 6.28 22.49
C LYS A 181 -10.49 6.64 21.93
N GLN A 182 -9.65 7.30 22.72
CA GLN A 182 -8.30 7.65 22.29
C GLN A 182 -7.46 6.39 21.99
N ALA A 183 -7.54 5.38 22.86
CA ALA A 183 -6.86 4.10 22.64
C ALA A 183 -7.39 3.33 21.41
N GLU A 184 -8.67 3.46 21.10
CA GLU A 184 -9.27 2.87 19.90
C GLU A 184 -8.74 3.53 18.63
N ILE A 185 -8.64 4.86 18.59
CA ILE A 185 -8.06 5.62 17.48
C ILE A 185 -6.59 5.21 17.23
N GLU A 186 -5.79 5.11 18.30
CA GLU A 186 -4.38 4.70 18.20
C GLU A 186 -4.22 3.27 17.67
N LYS A 187 -5.07 2.35 18.14
CA LYS A 187 -5.10 0.97 17.64
C LYS A 187 -5.54 0.90 16.18
N GLN A 188 -6.54 1.69 15.78
CA GLN A 188 -6.98 1.75 14.40
C GLN A 188 -5.85 2.26 13.48
N GLY A 189 -5.15 3.33 13.87
CA GLY A 189 -3.99 3.81 13.12
C GLY A 189 -2.88 2.78 12.99
N THR A 190 -2.66 1.94 14.02
CA THR A 190 -1.69 0.84 13.98
C THR A 190 -2.14 -0.27 13.00
N ILE A 191 -3.42 -0.61 12.99
CA ILE A 191 -4.00 -1.59 12.05
C ILE A 191 -3.86 -1.11 10.61
N ASP A 192 -4.15 0.17 10.35
CA ASP A 192 -4.03 0.76 9.02
C ASP A 192 -2.58 0.72 8.53
N LEU A 193 -1.61 1.06 9.38
CA LEU A 193 -0.18 0.98 9.08
C LEU A 193 0.26 -0.47 8.75
N LEU A 194 -0.14 -1.44 9.58
CA LEU A 194 0.17 -2.85 9.33
C LEU A 194 -0.45 -3.35 8.03
N THR A 195 -1.64 -2.86 7.67
CA THR A 195 -2.32 -3.22 6.43
C THR A 195 -1.56 -2.71 5.21
N VAL A 196 -0.99 -1.50 5.28
CA VAL A 196 -0.12 -0.95 4.22
C VAL A 196 1.15 -1.78 4.09
N GLN A 197 1.84 -2.07 5.20
CA GLN A 197 3.06 -2.89 5.19
C GLN A 197 2.82 -4.30 4.65
N LEU A 198 1.69 -4.93 5.00
CA LEU A 198 1.31 -6.24 4.48
C LEU A 198 1.14 -6.19 2.95
N ARG A 199 0.54 -5.13 2.42
CA ARG A 199 0.39 -4.94 0.97
C ARG A 199 1.74 -4.79 0.29
N GLU A 200 2.62 -3.95 0.82
CA GLU A 200 3.98 -3.76 0.28
C GLU A 200 4.77 -5.08 0.22
N VAL A 201 4.76 -5.85 1.31
CA VAL A 201 5.40 -7.18 1.36
C VAL A 201 4.77 -8.17 0.37
N THR A 202 3.46 -8.07 0.15
CA THR A 202 2.76 -8.92 -0.84
C THR A 202 3.20 -8.57 -2.27
N ASP A 203 3.26 -7.28 -2.60
CA ASP A 203 3.71 -6.81 -3.91
C ASP A 203 5.18 -7.19 -4.18
N GLU A 204 6.05 -7.10 -3.15
CA GLU A 204 7.44 -7.56 -3.23
C GLU A 204 7.53 -9.07 -3.47
N LEU A 205 6.70 -9.86 -2.78
CA LEU A 205 6.65 -11.31 -2.94
C LEU A 205 6.19 -11.71 -4.35
N GLU A 206 5.16 -11.05 -4.88
CA GLU A 206 4.68 -11.27 -6.26
C GLU A 206 5.76 -10.94 -7.29
N THR A 207 6.47 -9.83 -7.10
CA THR A 207 7.60 -9.44 -7.96
C THR A 207 8.73 -10.48 -7.91
N SER A 208 9.05 -10.98 -6.71
CA SER A 208 10.04 -12.04 -6.52
C SER A 208 9.63 -13.36 -7.20
N HIS A 209 8.36 -13.75 -7.08
CA HIS A 209 7.81 -14.92 -7.77
C HIS A 209 7.86 -14.79 -9.29
N TYR A 210 7.57 -13.61 -9.82
CA TYR A 210 7.70 -13.31 -11.24
C TYR A 210 9.16 -13.47 -11.72
N ASN A 211 10.11 -12.85 -11.02
CA ASN A 211 11.53 -12.93 -11.33
C ASN A 211 12.05 -14.37 -11.27
N ASN A 212 11.67 -15.14 -10.24
CA ASN A 212 12.03 -16.56 -10.13
C ASN A 212 11.46 -17.37 -11.31
N SER A 213 10.21 -17.12 -11.70
CA SER A 213 9.59 -17.78 -12.86
C SER A 213 10.26 -17.42 -14.19
N GLN A 214 10.80 -16.20 -14.32
CA GLN A 214 11.60 -15.79 -15.46
C GLN A 214 12.96 -16.51 -15.47
N LEU A 215 13.66 -16.52 -14.34
CA LEU A 215 14.94 -17.23 -14.18
C LEU A 215 14.79 -18.72 -14.47
N GLN A 216 13.73 -19.37 -14.03
CA GLN A 216 13.46 -20.78 -14.35
C GLN A 216 13.27 -21.02 -15.86
N ARG A 217 12.61 -20.10 -16.56
CA ARG A 217 12.46 -20.16 -18.02
C ARG A 217 13.79 -19.99 -18.74
N GLU A 218 14.61 -19.04 -18.29
CA GLU A 218 15.96 -18.82 -18.83
C GLU A 218 16.86 -20.04 -18.60
N LEU A 219 16.84 -20.60 -17.39
CA LEU A 219 17.62 -21.79 -17.02
C LEU A 219 17.20 -23.00 -17.85
N LYS A 220 15.89 -23.20 -18.08
CA LYS A 220 15.38 -24.24 -18.98
C LYS A 220 15.86 -24.03 -20.42
N SER A 221 15.76 -22.80 -20.93
CA SER A 221 16.24 -22.48 -22.29
C SER A 221 17.75 -22.72 -22.44
N LEU A 222 18.53 -22.32 -21.43
CA LEU A 222 19.98 -22.53 -21.41
C LEU A 222 20.31 -24.02 -21.39
N ASN A 223 19.61 -24.81 -20.58
CA ASN A 223 19.82 -26.25 -20.50
C ASN A 223 19.46 -26.97 -21.81
N GLU A 224 18.41 -26.52 -22.50
CA GLU A 224 18.05 -27.02 -23.85
C GLU A 224 19.13 -26.66 -24.89
N ARG A 225 19.66 -25.43 -24.88
CA ARG A 225 20.77 -25.03 -25.76
C ARG A 225 22.02 -25.84 -25.48
N ASN A 226 22.34 -26.06 -24.20
CA ASN A 226 23.52 -26.80 -23.78
C ASN A 226 23.40 -28.28 -24.15
N SER A 227 22.23 -28.89 -23.96
CA SER A 227 21.94 -30.25 -24.43
C SER A 227 22.13 -30.39 -25.94
N ARG A 228 21.63 -29.43 -26.74
CA ARG A 228 21.85 -29.43 -28.20
C ARG A 228 23.32 -29.25 -28.57
N ALA A 229 24.06 -28.40 -27.87
CA ALA A 229 25.49 -28.18 -28.10
C ALA A 229 26.31 -29.45 -27.77
N LEU A 230 26.02 -30.09 -26.63
CA LEU A 230 26.64 -31.36 -26.23
C LEU A 230 26.33 -32.46 -27.24
N GLN A 231 25.09 -32.56 -27.70
CA GLN A 231 24.71 -33.58 -28.69
C GLN A 231 25.37 -33.33 -30.05
N LYS A 232 25.50 -32.08 -30.47
CA LYS A 232 26.27 -31.72 -31.66
C LYS A 232 27.75 -32.09 -31.49
N SER A 233 28.35 -31.73 -30.36
CA SER A 233 29.76 -32.07 -30.06
C SER A 233 29.98 -33.58 -30.03
N ALA A 234 29.05 -34.34 -29.46
CA ALA A 234 29.12 -35.81 -29.44
C ALA A 234 29.04 -36.41 -30.86
N ASN A 235 28.16 -35.88 -31.71
CA ASN A 235 28.05 -36.30 -33.10
C ASN A 235 29.30 -35.95 -33.91
N ASP A 236 29.84 -34.74 -33.73
CA ASP A 236 31.07 -34.29 -34.40
C ASP A 236 32.26 -35.15 -33.95
N LEU A 237 32.36 -35.47 -32.65
CA LEU A 237 33.41 -36.33 -32.11
C LEU A 237 33.31 -37.76 -32.68
N LYS A 238 32.10 -38.31 -32.77
CA LYS A 238 31.86 -39.63 -33.38
C LYS A 238 32.22 -39.64 -34.86
N SER A 239 31.85 -38.60 -35.60
CA SER A 239 32.24 -38.45 -37.01
C SER A 239 33.75 -38.38 -37.17
N LYS A 240 34.45 -37.69 -36.26
CA LYS A 240 35.92 -37.61 -36.26
C LYS A 240 36.56 -38.93 -35.87
N GLU A 241 35.98 -39.67 -34.92
CA GLU A 241 36.42 -41.02 -34.58
C GLU A 241 36.28 -41.96 -35.79
N ASP A 242 35.16 -41.90 -36.50
CA ASP A 242 34.93 -42.69 -37.72
C ASP A 242 35.90 -42.30 -38.85
N GLU A 243 36.20 -41.01 -39.01
CA GLU A 243 37.21 -40.51 -39.97
C GLU A 243 38.62 -41.04 -39.63
N VAL A 244 39.01 -40.98 -38.35
CA VAL A 244 40.29 -41.52 -37.87
C VAL A 244 40.34 -43.04 -38.07
N ARG A 245 39.26 -43.77 -37.79
CA ARG A 245 39.17 -45.22 -38.05
C ARG A 245 39.35 -45.53 -39.54
N LEU A 246 38.70 -44.77 -40.43
CA LEU A 246 38.84 -44.93 -41.88
C LEU A 246 40.27 -44.63 -42.35
N LEU A 247 40.89 -43.57 -41.84
CA LEU A 247 42.29 -43.25 -42.11
C LEU A 247 43.23 -44.36 -41.63
N TYR A 248 43.00 -44.91 -40.43
CA TYR A 248 43.75 -46.04 -39.90
C TYR A 248 43.62 -47.28 -40.80
N ILE A 249 42.39 -47.63 -41.22
CA ILE A 249 42.12 -48.74 -42.15
C ILE A 249 42.83 -48.51 -43.50
N ARG A 250 42.83 -47.27 -44.01
CA ARG A 250 43.47 -46.91 -45.28
C ARG A 250 44.99 -47.02 -45.20
N VAL A 251 45.60 -46.49 -44.14
CA VAL A 251 47.04 -46.60 -43.89
C VAL A 251 47.43 -48.07 -43.72
N PHE A 252 46.65 -48.85 -42.97
CA PHE A 252 46.89 -50.28 -42.78
C PHE A 252 46.78 -51.07 -44.10
N SER A 253 45.80 -50.76 -44.94
CA SER A 253 45.65 -51.35 -46.27
C SER A 253 46.81 -50.99 -47.23
N CYS A 254 47.28 -49.73 -47.19
CA CYS A 254 48.44 -49.29 -47.97
C CYS A 254 49.75 -49.98 -47.51
N LEU A 255 49.93 -50.19 -46.21
CA LEU A 255 51.06 -50.93 -45.65
C LEU A 255 51.02 -52.41 -46.07
N LEU A 256 49.86 -53.06 -46.00
CA LEU A 256 49.68 -54.45 -46.47
C LEU A 256 49.94 -54.61 -47.97
N GLY A 257 49.48 -53.65 -48.79
CA GLY A 257 49.77 -53.63 -50.23
C GLY A 257 51.27 -53.50 -50.53
N SER A 258 51.98 -52.67 -49.75
CA SER A 258 53.42 -52.48 -49.87
C SER A 258 54.21 -53.73 -49.43
N ILE A 259 53.75 -54.44 -48.40
CA ILE A 259 54.31 -55.73 -47.96
C ILE A 259 54.07 -56.83 -49.03
N GLY A 260 52.93 -56.80 -49.72
CA GLY A 260 52.61 -57.72 -50.82
C GLY A 260 53.56 -57.60 -52.01
N ILE A 261 53.96 -56.38 -52.37
CA ILE A 261 54.93 -56.11 -53.45
C ILE A 261 56.35 -56.52 -53.04
N LEU A 262 56.72 -56.37 -51.77
CA LEU A 262 58.04 -56.77 -51.26
C LEU A 262 58.22 -58.30 -51.23
N LYS A 263 57.14 -59.07 -51.07
CA LYS A 263 57.14 -60.55 -51.01
C LYS A 263 57.59 -61.26 -52.30
N GLN A 264 57.71 -60.54 -53.43
CA GLN A 264 58.11 -61.10 -54.73
C GLN A 264 59.65 -61.20 -54.95
N ASN A 265 60.50 -60.66 -54.07
CA ASN A 265 61.97 -60.65 -54.24
C ASN A 265 62.72 -61.40 -53.10
N SER A 266 62.84 -62.73 -53.24
CA SER A 266 63.16 -63.73 -52.21
C SER A 266 64.59 -63.75 -51.61
N LYS A 267 65.45 -62.76 -51.82
CA LYS A 267 66.73 -62.67 -51.08
C LYS A 267 66.99 -61.30 -50.44
N LEU A 268 66.38 -60.25 -50.99
CA LEU A 268 66.20 -58.99 -50.26
C LEU A 268 65.20 -59.18 -49.10
N LEU A 269 64.26 -60.12 -49.25
CA LEU A 269 63.18 -60.39 -48.30
C LEU A 269 63.68 -60.84 -46.93
N ASP A 270 64.70 -61.68 -46.79
CA ASP A 270 65.13 -62.14 -45.45
C ASP A 270 65.86 -61.03 -44.67
N ALA A 271 66.67 -60.21 -45.35
CA ALA A 271 67.33 -59.05 -44.75
C ALA A 271 66.34 -57.93 -44.45
N LEU A 272 65.38 -57.68 -45.36
CA LEU A 272 64.30 -56.73 -45.15
C LEU A 272 63.28 -57.24 -44.14
N VAL A 273 62.96 -58.53 -44.05
CA VAL A 273 62.03 -59.09 -43.05
C VAL A 273 62.65 -58.98 -41.66
N LYS A 274 63.98 -59.16 -41.53
CA LYS A 274 64.68 -58.89 -40.27
C LYS A 274 64.70 -57.40 -39.91
N GLN A 275 64.96 -56.52 -40.87
CA GLN A 275 64.84 -55.06 -40.66
C GLN A 275 63.38 -54.59 -40.48
N ILE A 276 62.40 -55.22 -41.10
CA ILE A 276 60.96 -54.90 -41.00
C ILE A 276 60.41 -55.45 -39.70
N THR A 277 60.84 -56.60 -39.20
CA THR A 277 60.45 -57.07 -37.85
C THR A 277 61.08 -56.21 -36.76
N GLU A 278 62.35 -55.79 -36.91
CA GLU A 278 62.97 -54.82 -36.01
C GLU A 278 62.31 -53.42 -36.13
N LYS A 279 61.97 -52.97 -37.35
CA LYS A 279 61.23 -51.72 -37.60
C LYS A 279 59.79 -51.80 -37.11
N ASP A 280 59.07 -52.91 -37.28
CA ASP A 280 57.70 -53.13 -36.81
C ASP A 280 57.66 -53.18 -35.30
N VAL A 281 58.63 -53.82 -34.64
CA VAL A 281 58.74 -53.78 -33.18
C VAL A 281 59.05 -52.36 -32.70
N SER A 282 59.93 -51.64 -33.40
CA SER A 282 60.26 -50.25 -33.08
C SER A 282 59.10 -49.29 -33.35
N GLU A 283 58.35 -49.50 -34.41
CA GLU A 283 57.19 -48.70 -34.85
C GLU A 283 55.97 -49.00 -33.98
N ASN A 284 55.75 -50.26 -33.58
CA ASN A 284 54.72 -50.61 -32.59
C ASN A 284 55.08 -50.05 -31.21
N LYS A 285 56.36 -50.06 -30.83
CA LYS A 285 56.82 -49.41 -29.61
C LYS A 285 56.66 -47.88 -29.69
N LEU A 286 56.92 -47.28 -30.85
CA LEU A 286 56.68 -45.85 -31.09
C LEU A 286 55.19 -45.52 -31.00
N LYS A 287 54.32 -46.25 -31.70
CA LYS A 287 52.86 -46.10 -31.64
C LYS A 287 52.32 -46.27 -30.23
N PHE A 288 52.85 -47.26 -29.48
CA PHE A 288 52.49 -47.46 -28.08
C PHE A 288 52.91 -46.28 -27.19
N LEU A 289 54.13 -45.76 -27.38
CA LEU A 289 54.61 -44.58 -26.65
C LEU A 289 53.85 -43.30 -27.05
N GLU A 290 53.54 -43.11 -28.33
CA GLU A 290 52.70 -42.02 -28.82
C GLU A 290 51.29 -42.10 -28.24
N GLN A 291 50.71 -43.29 -28.16
CA GLN A 291 49.42 -43.50 -27.52
C GLN A 291 49.47 -43.26 -26.01
N GLN A 292 50.56 -43.65 -25.32
CA GLN A 292 50.76 -43.31 -23.92
C GLN A 292 50.88 -41.80 -23.70
N ILE A 293 51.64 -41.10 -24.54
CA ILE A 293 51.80 -39.63 -24.47
C ILE A 293 50.45 -38.95 -24.75
N ALA A 294 49.72 -39.38 -25.77
CA ALA A 294 48.41 -38.85 -26.09
C ALA A 294 47.41 -39.06 -24.94
N ASN A 295 47.40 -40.26 -24.34
CA ASN A 295 46.57 -40.55 -23.17
C ASN A 295 46.95 -39.68 -21.98
N GLN A 296 48.25 -39.53 -21.68
CA GLN A 296 48.72 -38.67 -20.60
C GLN A 296 48.38 -37.19 -20.85
N GLN A 297 48.53 -36.69 -22.08
CA GLN A 297 48.13 -35.34 -22.45
C GLN A 297 46.61 -35.14 -22.34
N GLY A 298 45.82 -36.16 -22.72
CA GLY A 298 44.38 -36.18 -22.51
C GLY A 298 43.99 -36.10 -21.04
N THR A 299 44.58 -36.95 -20.20
CA THR A 299 44.35 -36.94 -18.73
C THR A 299 44.79 -35.62 -18.09
N ILE A 300 45.93 -35.05 -18.50
CA ILE A 300 46.38 -33.73 -18.04
C ILE A 300 45.38 -32.64 -18.46
N GLY A 301 44.85 -32.72 -19.68
CA GLY A 301 43.81 -31.80 -20.16
C GLY A 301 42.52 -31.90 -19.34
N GLU A 302 42.02 -33.10 -19.08
CA GLU A 302 40.83 -33.34 -18.25
C GLU A 302 41.03 -32.86 -16.81
N LEU A 303 42.18 -33.19 -16.20
CA LEU A 303 42.53 -32.71 -14.87
C LEU A 303 42.61 -31.18 -14.83
N ARG A 304 43.17 -30.54 -15.86
CA ARG A 304 43.24 -29.08 -15.95
C ARG A 304 41.84 -28.45 -16.05
N ILE A 305 40.96 -28.99 -16.90
CA ILE A 305 39.57 -28.51 -17.03
C ILE A 305 38.81 -28.70 -15.72
N GLY A 306 38.94 -29.86 -15.08
CA GLY A 306 38.33 -30.13 -13.77
C GLY A 306 38.83 -29.17 -12.69
N LEU A 307 40.12 -28.82 -12.73
CA LEU A 307 40.73 -27.87 -11.81
C LEU A 307 40.25 -26.43 -12.08
N GLU A 308 40.18 -25.99 -13.34
CA GLU A 308 39.65 -24.67 -13.74
C GLU A 308 38.16 -24.53 -13.32
N GLN A 309 37.33 -25.56 -13.56
CA GLN A 309 35.93 -25.57 -13.12
C GLN A 309 35.78 -25.57 -11.59
N ALA A 310 36.67 -26.27 -10.87
CA ALA A 310 36.70 -26.22 -9.41
C ALA A 310 37.16 -24.86 -8.90
N LEU A 311 38.11 -24.22 -9.59
CA LEU A 311 38.61 -22.88 -9.27
C LEU A 311 37.55 -21.80 -9.53
N ASP A 312 36.73 -21.92 -10.56
CA ASP A 312 35.63 -21.00 -10.83
C ASP A 312 34.49 -21.13 -9.81
N ARG A 313 34.15 -22.36 -9.38
CA ARG A 313 33.25 -22.58 -8.23
C ARG A 313 33.85 -22.02 -6.94
N ALA A 314 35.16 -22.19 -6.73
CA ALA A 314 35.86 -21.61 -5.61
C ALA A 314 35.93 -20.08 -5.68
N ASN A 315 36.05 -19.46 -6.87
CA ASN A 315 36.04 -18.01 -7.06
C ASN A 315 34.68 -17.37 -6.71
N ILE A 316 33.56 -18.06 -6.96
CA ILE A 316 32.23 -17.67 -6.44
C ILE A 316 32.22 -17.69 -4.89
N THR A 317 33.04 -18.56 -4.28
CA THR A 317 33.21 -18.66 -2.83
C THR A 317 34.34 -17.77 -2.29
N LYS A 318 35.22 -17.26 -3.17
CA LYS A 318 36.48 -16.56 -2.84
C LYS A 318 36.25 -15.11 -2.42
N ASN A 319 35.15 -14.48 -2.83
CA ASN A 319 34.73 -13.20 -2.25
C ASN A 319 34.42 -13.31 -0.74
N ALA A 320 34.16 -14.51 -0.22
CA ALA A 320 34.03 -14.76 1.22
C ALA A 320 35.32 -15.30 1.89
N TYR A 321 36.29 -15.81 1.12
CA TYR A 321 37.48 -16.51 1.64
C TYR A 321 38.81 -15.73 1.47
N LEU A 322 38.80 -14.59 0.76
CA LEU A 322 39.97 -13.77 0.46
C LEU A 322 40.67 -13.14 1.69
N GLN A 323 40.08 -13.22 2.88
CA GLN A 323 40.74 -12.83 4.14
C GLN A 323 41.58 -13.97 4.77
N ALA A 324 41.36 -15.24 4.42
CA ALA A 324 42.05 -16.38 5.06
C ALA A 324 43.24 -16.93 4.24
N GLU A 325 43.27 -16.70 2.92
CA GLU A 325 44.25 -17.34 2.01
C GLU A 325 45.63 -16.66 1.98
N THR A 326 45.73 -15.39 2.42
CA THR A 326 47.00 -14.63 2.41
C THR A 326 48.01 -15.18 3.43
N GLU A 327 47.55 -15.83 4.50
CA GLU A 327 48.38 -16.46 5.54
C GLU A 327 48.93 -17.85 5.11
N LEU A 328 48.13 -18.65 4.39
CA LEU A 328 48.48 -20.03 4.00
C LEU A 328 49.50 -20.11 2.85
N ILE A 329 49.48 -19.16 1.91
CA ILE A 329 50.45 -19.10 0.80
C ILE A 329 51.86 -18.77 1.31
N LYS A 330 51.98 -18.04 2.43
CA LYS A 330 53.25 -17.77 3.12
C LYS A 330 53.84 -19.04 3.75
N TYR A 331 53.00 -19.89 4.33
CA TYR A 331 53.43 -21.14 4.97
C TYR A 331 53.88 -22.22 3.97
N ARG A 332 53.25 -22.30 2.79
CA ARG A 332 53.56 -23.35 1.79
C ARG A 332 54.86 -23.10 1.00
N ARG A 333 55.29 -21.84 0.83
CA ARG A 333 56.58 -21.51 0.17
C ARG A 333 57.81 -21.82 1.03
N LEU A 334 57.67 -21.82 2.36
CA LEU A 334 58.77 -22.14 3.28
C LEU A 334 59.03 -23.65 3.42
N HIS A 335 58.05 -24.51 3.12
CA HIS A 335 58.15 -25.93 3.48
C HIS A 335 58.53 -26.89 2.34
N ASN A 336 58.51 -26.46 1.07
CA ASN A 336 58.67 -27.38 -0.07
C ASN A 336 59.97 -27.27 -0.88
N ASN A 337 60.93 -26.44 -0.48
CA ASN A 337 62.19 -26.30 -1.22
C ASN A 337 63.43 -26.86 -0.50
N ASN A 338 63.32 -27.61 0.61
CA ASN A 338 64.56 -27.93 1.34
C ASN A 338 64.81 -29.33 1.90
N ILE A 339 63.89 -30.30 1.89
CA ILE A 339 64.22 -31.59 2.56
C ILE A 339 63.53 -32.76 1.88
N LYS A 340 64.17 -33.28 0.82
CA LYS A 340 64.27 -34.71 0.46
C LYS A 340 64.63 -34.82 -1.03
N GLN A 341 65.93 -34.78 -1.37
CA GLN A 341 66.52 -35.71 -2.37
C GLN A 341 67.97 -35.43 -2.81
N GLU A 342 68.67 -34.38 -2.39
CA GLU A 342 69.72 -33.86 -3.28
C GLU A 342 71.18 -33.84 -2.82
N ILE A 343 71.64 -34.77 -1.96
CA ILE A 343 73.10 -34.82 -1.66
C ILE A 343 73.76 -36.20 -1.82
N THR A 344 73.04 -37.33 -1.77
CA THR A 344 73.73 -38.65 -1.81
C THR A 344 73.73 -39.33 -3.20
N ASN A 345 72.90 -38.89 -4.17
CA ASN A 345 72.83 -39.52 -5.51
C ASN A 345 73.59 -38.78 -6.63
N TYR A 346 74.10 -37.58 -6.39
CA TYR A 346 74.67 -36.73 -7.45
C TYR A 346 76.13 -37.03 -7.81
N LEU A 347 76.88 -37.71 -6.95
CA LEU A 347 78.32 -37.92 -7.19
C LEU A 347 78.63 -39.24 -7.91
N GLU A 348 77.81 -40.28 -7.80
CA GLU A 348 78.03 -41.56 -8.50
C GLU A 348 77.27 -41.72 -9.84
N ASN A 349 76.26 -40.88 -10.12
CA ASN A 349 75.49 -40.96 -11.38
C ASN A 349 75.84 -39.88 -12.42
N SER A 350 76.70 -38.90 -12.10
CA SER A 350 76.93 -37.73 -12.98
C SER A 350 77.61 -38.09 -14.31
N SER A 351 78.51 -39.09 -14.34
CA SER A 351 79.20 -39.52 -15.57
C SER A 351 78.27 -40.25 -16.54
N ASP A 352 77.42 -41.17 -16.04
CA ASP A 352 76.46 -41.90 -16.87
C ASP A 352 75.31 -41.00 -17.34
N HIS A 353 74.94 -39.97 -16.56
CA HIS A 353 73.91 -39.01 -16.93
C HIS A 353 74.37 -38.04 -18.03
N ILE A 354 75.64 -37.61 -18.01
CA ILE A 354 76.21 -36.75 -19.07
C ILE A 354 76.35 -37.55 -20.38
N ALA A 355 76.76 -38.82 -20.31
CA ALA A 355 76.82 -39.70 -21.47
C ALA A 355 75.43 -39.97 -22.06
N SER A 356 74.40 -40.24 -21.24
CA SER A 356 73.02 -40.45 -21.70
C SER A 356 72.40 -39.17 -22.30
N GLN A 357 72.66 -38.01 -21.69
CA GLN A 357 72.19 -36.71 -22.19
C GLN A 357 72.86 -36.33 -23.53
N SER A 358 74.14 -36.65 -23.73
CA SER A 358 74.82 -36.39 -25.02
C SER A 358 74.21 -37.22 -26.16
N GLY A 359 73.83 -38.48 -25.89
CA GLY A 359 73.16 -39.36 -26.84
C GLY A 359 71.71 -38.95 -27.12
N GLU A 360 70.99 -38.46 -26.10
CA GLU A 360 69.65 -37.87 -26.26
C GLU A 360 69.69 -36.56 -27.04
N PHE A 361 70.71 -35.72 -26.82
CA PHE A 361 70.89 -34.46 -27.54
C PHE A 361 71.18 -34.70 -29.03
N ALA A 362 72.00 -35.72 -29.35
CA ALA A 362 72.22 -36.13 -30.73
C ALA A 362 70.93 -36.62 -31.40
N LYS A 363 70.12 -37.44 -30.71
CA LYS A 363 68.81 -37.90 -31.21
C LYS A 363 67.81 -36.75 -31.38
N LEU A 364 67.75 -35.82 -30.43
CA LEU A 364 66.93 -34.61 -30.51
C LEU A 364 67.36 -33.72 -31.67
N LYS A 365 68.66 -33.56 -31.89
CA LYS A 365 69.20 -32.78 -33.01
C LYS A 365 68.81 -33.38 -34.36
N THR A 366 68.98 -34.69 -34.54
CA THR A 366 68.53 -35.39 -35.77
C THR A 366 67.01 -35.29 -35.95
N ARG A 367 66.23 -35.40 -34.87
CA ARG A 367 64.77 -35.24 -34.93
C ARG A 367 64.35 -33.80 -35.25
N LEU A 368 65.08 -32.81 -34.74
CA LEU A 368 64.87 -31.40 -35.07
C LEU A 368 65.15 -31.12 -36.55
N GLU A 369 66.22 -31.68 -37.10
CA GLU A 369 66.56 -31.57 -38.53
C GLU A 369 65.49 -32.21 -39.43
N LEU A 370 64.94 -33.38 -39.03
CA LEU A 370 63.80 -34.01 -39.70
C LEU A 370 62.54 -33.16 -39.64
N ILE A 371 62.18 -32.64 -38.45
CA ILE A 371 61.02 -31.73 -38.29
C ILE A 371 61.19 -30.46 -39.13
N GLN A 372 62.41 -29.92 -39.22
CA GLN A 372 62.70 -28.75 -40.05
C GLN A 372 62.62 -29.06 -41.56
N TYR A 373 62.93 -30.30 -41.97
CA TYR A 373 62.71 -30.75 -43.34
C TYR A 373 61.21 -30.89 -43.64
N GLU A 374 60.46 -31.59 -42.79
CA GLU A 374 59.00 -31.76 -42.93
C GLU A 374 58.26 -30.42 -42.91
N LYS A 375 58.68 -29.49 -42.03
CA LYS A 375 58.15 -28.13 -41.99
C LYS A 375 58.33 -27.40 -43.32
N ARG A 376 59.50 -27.51 -43.95
CA ARG A 376 59.77 -26.87 -45.26
C ARG A 376 58.89 -27.46 -46.37
N GLU A 377 58.70 -28.78 -46.37
CA GLU A 377 57.79 -29.43 -47.34
C GLU A 377 56.32 -29.03 -47.11
N LEU A 378 55.88 -28.91 -45.85
CA LEU A 378 54.54 -28.41 -45.51
C LEU A 378 54.35 -26.93 -45.88
N GLU A 379 55.35 -26.08 -45.66
CA GLU A 379 55.33 -24.67 -46.07
C GLU A 379 55.22 -24.55 -47.60
N LYS A 380 55.95 -25.38 -48.34
CA LYS A 380 55.84 -25.44 -49.80
C LYS A 380 54.45 -25.88 -50.26
N SER A 381 53.90 -26.93 -49.65
CA SER A 381 52.54 -27.39 -49.95
C SER A 381 51.47 -26.34 -49.62
N ASN A 382 51.61 -25.63 -48.50
CA ASN A 382 50.71 -24.53 -48.13
C ASN A 382 50.77 -23.36 -49.13
N GLU A 383 51.96 -23.01 -49.62
CA GLU A 383 52.11 -21.95 -50.63
C GLU A 383 51.44 -22.35 -51.94
N GLU A 384 51.57 -23.62 -52.37
CA GLU A 384 50.86 -24.15 -53.53
C GLU A 384 49.33 -24.10 -53.35
N PHE A 385 48.81 -24.40 -52.15
CA PHE A 385 47.39 -24.25 -51.85
C PHE A 385 46.94 -22.79 -51.86
N ARG A 386 47.77 -21.86 -51.36
CA ARG A 386 47.45 -20.43 -51.38
C ARG A 386 47.35 -19.90 -52.80
N ILE A 387 48.29 -20.26 -53.67
CA ILE A 387 48.26 -19.90 -55.09
C ILE A 387 46.98 -20.42 -55.76
N LYS A 388 46.60 -21.67 -55.52
CA LYS A 388 45.33 -22.23 -56.05
C LYS A 388 44.10 -21.51 -55.51
N LEU A 389 44.11 -21.10 -54.24
CA LEU A 389 43.00 -20.37 -53.63
C LEU A 389 42.86 -18.97 -54.25
N ASP A 390 43.98 -18.30 -54.52
CA ASP A 390 44.02 -17.01 -55.21
C ASP A 390 43.54 -17.13 -56.67
N GLU A 391 43.90 -18.20 -57.39
CA GLU A 391 43.38 -18.50 -58.73
C GLU A 391 41.85 -18.73 -58.73
N ILE A 392 41.33 -19.47 -57.75
CA ILE A 392 39.89 -19.69 -57.57
C ILE A 392 39.19 -18.36 -57.24
N ASN A 393 39.72 -17.57 -56.31
CA ASN A 393 39.13 -16.29 -55.93
C ASN A 393 39.11 -15.30 -57.09
N ASN A 394 40.18 -15.24 -57.89
CA ASN A 394 40.25 -14.39 -59.06
C ASN A 394 39.25 -14.83 -60.14
N SER A 395 39.17 -16.13 -60.44
CA SER A 395 38.20 -16.67 -61.40
C SER A 395 36.74 -16.49 -60.95
N GLN A 396 36.44 -16.67 -59.65
CA GLN A 396 35.11 -16.42 -59.09
C GLN A 396 34.76 -14.93 -59.09
N SER A 397 35.68 -14.06 -58.70
CA SER A 397 35.46 -12.60 -58.71
C SER A 397 35.18 -12.09 -60.12
N GLN A 398 35.89 -12.59 -61.12
CA GLN A 398 35.67 -12.26 -62.53
C GLN A 398 34.31 -12.76 -63.01
N THR A 399 33.93 -14.00 -62.65
CA THR A 399 32.63 -14.58 -62.99
C THR A 399 31.46 -13.81 -62.33
N ILE A 400 31.60 -13.43 -61.05
CA ILE A 400 30.61 -12.64 -60.31
C ILE A 400 30.46 -11.25 -60.95
N LEU A 401 31.57 -10.62 -61.33
CA LEU A 401 31.53 -9.32 -62.01
C LEU A 401 30.84 -9.39 -63.38
N GLU A 402 31.07 -10.45 -64.15
CA GLU A 402 30.38 -10.70 -65.42
C GLU A 402 28.88 -10.92 -65.22
N LYS A 403 28.50 -11.72 -64.21
CA LYS A 403 27.10 -11.95 -63.85
C LYS A 403 26.42 -10.68 -63.33
N ALA A 404 27.11 -9.83 -62.59
CA ALA A 404 26.58 -8.54 -62.14
C ALA A 404 26.31 -7.60 -63.33
N LYS A 405 27.22 -7.55 -64.32
CA LYS A 405 27.01 -6.79 -65.56
C LYS A 405 25.86 -7.35 -66.40
N GLU A 406 25.63 -8.66 -66.35
CA GLU A 406 24.50 -9.32 -67.02
C GLU A 406 23.17 -8.98 -66.34
N ILE A 407 23.11 -9.03 -65.00
CA ILE A 407 21.94 -8.60 -64.21
C ILE A 407 21.61 -7.13 -64.47
N GLU A 408 22.61 -6.24 -64.51
CA GLU A 408 22.39 -4.82 -64.77
C GLU A 408 21.82 -4.59 -66.18
N ARG A 409 22.27 -5.36 -67.18
CA ARG A 409 21.67 -5.34 -68.52
C ARG A 409 20.22 -5.80 -68.51
N PHE A 410 19.91 -6.91 -67.83
CA PHE A 410 18.52 -7.38 -67.70
C PHE A 410 17.63 -6.38 -66.96
N LYS A 411 18.16 -5.68 -65.95
CA LYS A 411 17.42 -4.65 -65.22
C LYS A 411 17.08 -3.48 -66.14
N GLN A 412 18.01 -3.03 -66.96
CA GLN A 412 17.79 -1.98 -67.96
C GLN A 412 16.78 -2.40 -69.04
N GLU A 413 16.82 -3.66 -69.49
CA GLU A 413 15.83 -4.21 -70.42
C GLU A 413 14.43 -4.28 -69.79
N CYS A 414 14.31 -4.77 -68.56
CA CYS A 414 13.05 -4.78 -67.81
C CYS A 414 12.48 -3.37 -67.64
N GLU A 415 13.32 -2.38 -67.33
CA GLU A 415 12.89 -0.98 -67.22
C GLU A 415 12.43 -0.42 -68.57
N ALA A 416 13.12 -0.77 -69.66
CA ALA A 416 12.71 -0.43 -71.02
C ALA A 416 11.34 -1.04 -71.38
N TYR A 417 11.13 -2.32 -71.09
CA TYR A 417 9.85 -3.01 -71.30
C TYR A 417 8.73 -2.44 -70.43
N GLN A 418 9.01 -2.11 -69.17
CA GLN A 418 8.04 -1.47 -68.29
C GLN A 418 7.62 -0.10 -68.81
N ASN A 419 8.58 0.68 -69.32
CA ASN A 419 8.31 1.97 -69.95
C ASN A 419 7.50 1.82 -71.24
N GLU A 420 7.76 0.78 -72.04
CA GLU A 420 7.00 0.48 -73.24
C GLU A 420 5.57 0.03 -72.93
N LEU A 421 5.39 -0.83 -71.92
CA LEU A 421 4.09 -1.26 -71.40
C LEU A 421 3.28 -0.06 -70.86
N ASN A 422 3.93 0.85 -70.14
CA ASN A 422 3.27 2.08 -69.68
C ASN A 422 2.84 2.95 -70.86
N ARG A 423 3.65 3.06 -71.92
CA ARG A 423 3.29 3.78 -73.15
C ARG A 423 2.14 3.12 -73.88
N THR A 424 2.07 1.80 -73.95
CA THR A 424 0.94 1.08 -74.58
C THR A 424 -0.33 1.24 -73.75
N HIS A 425 -0.28 1.05 -72.43
CA HIS A 425 -1.42 1.33 -71.55
C HIS A 425 -1.91 2.78 -71.66
N GLN A 426 -1.01 3.75 -71.80
CA GLN A 426 -1.39 5.15 -72.01
C GLN A 426 -2.01 5.39 -73.38
N LYS A 427 -1.54 4.71 -74.43
CA LYS A 427 -2.18 4.72 -75.76
C LYS A 427 -3.57 4.08 -75.71
N GLU A 428 -3.72 2.94 -75.04
CA GLU A 428 -5.01 2.27 -74.84
C GLU A 428 -5.98 3.14 -74.05
N ALA A 429 -5.54 3.76 -72.95
CA ALA A 429 -6.34 4.70 -72.18
C ALA A 429 -6.81 5.89 -73.04
N ASN A 430 -5.91 6.46 -73.86
CA ASN A 430 -6.26 7.54 -74.79
C ASN A 430 -7.24 7.08 -75.89
N LEU A 431 -7.13 5.83 -76.37
CA LEU A 431 -8.06 5.25 -77.35
C LEU A 431 -9.42 4.95 -76.71
N MET A 432 -9.45 4.41 -75.50
CA MET A 432 -10.68 4.22 -74.73
C MET A 432 -11.36 5.56 -74.41
N GLU A 433 -10.61 6.60 -74.07
CA GLU A 433 -11.15 7.94 -73.85
C GLU A 433 -11.72 8.54 -75.16
N LYS A 434 -11.04 8.32 -76.30
CA LYS A 434 -11.58 8.68 -77.62
C LYS A 434 -12.85 7.90 -77.97
N ASN A 435 -12.89 6.59 -77.74
CA ASN A 435 -14.08 5.77 -77.96
C ASN A 435 -15.24 6.19 -77.05
N LYS A 436 -14.97 6.48 -75.77
CA LYS A 436 -15.96 6.99 -74.82
C LYS A 436 -16.48 8.38 -75.21
N ASN A 437 -15.64 9.22 -75.82
CA ASN A 437 -16.06 10.50 -76.40
C ASN A 437 -16.84 10.36 -77.72
N ILE A 438 -16.62 9.28 -78.48
CA ILE A 438 -17.41 8.94 -79.68
C ILE A 438 -18.77 8.38 -79.26
N GLU A 439 -18.82 7.45 -78.30
CA GLU A 439 -20.05 6.94 -77.69
C GLU A 439 -20.83 8.06 -76.98
N GLY A 440 -20.15 8.99 -76.31
CA GLY A 440 -20.74 10.19 -75.71
C GLY A 440 -21.26 11.25 -76.70
N ARG A 441 -20.94 11.14 -78.00
CA ARG A 441 -21.56 11.96 -79.07
C ARG A 441 -22.76 11.29 -79.73
N PHE A 442 -22.97 9.99 -79.53
CA PHE A 442 -24.10 9.23 -80.07
C PHE A 442 -25.09 8.69 -79.02
N GLY A 443 -24.84 8.93 -77.73
CA GLY A 443 -25.70 8.48 -76.62
C GLY A 443 -26.08 9.59 -75.64
N ALA A 444 -26.70 10.66 -76.13
CA ALA A 444 -27.25 11.75 -75.31
C ALA A 444 -28.64 11.44 -74.70
N GLU A 445 -28.97 10.17 -74.53
CA GLU A 445 -30.11 9.71 -73.74
C GLU A 445 -29.63 8.48 -72.96
N TRP A 446 -30.01 8.38 -71.69
CA TRP A 446 -29.65 7.37 -70.67
C TRP A 446 -28.52 7.74 -69.69
N LEU A 447 -29.02 8.39 -68.64
CA LEU A 447 -28.61 8.43 -67.24
C LEU A 447 -27.45 9.34 -66.76
N PRO A 448 -27.75 10.25 -65.81
CA PRO A 448 -26.78 10.90 -64.94
C PRO A 448 -26.45 9.99 -63.75
N ILE A 449 -25.17 9.87 -63.41
CA ILE A 449 -24.55 9.56 -62.09
C ILE A 449 -23.09 9.14 -62.44
N TYR A 450 -22.10 9.69 -61.71
CA TYR A 450 -20.65 9.71 -62.02
C TYR A 450 -20.15 10.83 -62.94
N LYS A 451 -20.71 12.03 -62.78
CA LYS A 451 -20.12 13.28 -63.28
C LYS A 451 -19.60 14.16 -62.15
N THR A 452 -18.74 13.59 -61.33
CA THR A 452 -17.84 14.29 -60.40
C THR A 452 -16.72 13.31 -60.08
N ASP A 453 -15.51 13.59 -60.58
CA ASP A 453 -14.20 13.14 -60.05
C ASP A 453 -13.11 12.93 -61.12
N ILE A 454 -13.46 12.97 -62.42
CA ILE A 454 -12.46 12.89 -63.51
C ILE A 454 -12.19 14.29 -64.12
N ASN A 455 -12.10 15.32 -63.28
CA ASN A 455 -11.52 16.61 -63.65
C ASN A 455 -10.36 17.03 -62.72
N CYS A 456 -9.93 16.13 -61.82
CA CYS A 456 -8.83 16.36 -60.89
C CYS A 456 -7.46 15.91 -61.44
N LEU A 457 -7.40 15.22 -62.59
CA LEU A 457 -6.17 14.61 -63.12
C LEU A 457 -5.59 15.30 -64.36
N ARG A 458 -6.08 16.49 -64.74
CA ARG A 458 -5.57 17.27 -65.88
C ARG A 458 -4.91 18.61 -65.51
N ASN A 459 -4.27 18.66 -64.34
CA ASN A 459 -3.36 19.74 -63.97
C ASN A 459 -2.04 19.16 -63.45
N PHE A 460 -1.25 18.54 -64.34
CA PHE A 460 0.16 18.27 -64.07
C PHE A 460 0.92 19.62 -64.10
N ARG A 461 0.80 20.39 -63.02
CA ARG A 461 1.85 21.36 -62.68
C ARG A 461 3.09 20.53 -62.30
N PRO A 462 4.31 20.88 -62.75
CA PRO A 462 5.51 20.26 -62.20
C PRO A 462 5.44 20.43 -60.69
N ASN A 463 5.46 19.32 -59.96
CA ASN A 463 5.17 19.27 -58.54
C ASN A 463 6.18 20.15 -57.78
N VAL A 464 5.81 21.42 -57.55
CA VAL A 464 6.68 22.46 -56.97
C VAL A 464 7.17 22.03 -55.60
N GLN A 465 6.38 21.23 -54.87
CA GLN A 465 6.81 20.57 -53.64
C GLN A 465 7.94 19.58 -53.86
N LEU A 466 7.87 18.70 -54.87
CA LEU A 466 8.94 17.74 -55.16
C LEU A 466 10.24 18.47 -55.54
N LYS A 467 10.15 19.50 -56.38
CA LYS A 467 11.32 20.31 -56.79
C LYS A 467 11.92 21.09 -55.62
N ASN A 468 11.09 21.67 -54.75
CA ASN A 468 11.55 22.35 -53.54
C ASN A 468 12.11 21.37 -52.49
N ASN A 469 11.56 20.16 -52.40
CA ASN A 469 12.05 19.13 -51.49
C ASN A 469 13.40 18.58 -51.95
N ILE A 470 13.58 18.35 -53.26
CA ILE A 470 14.89 17.96 -53.83
C ILE A 470 15.92 19.06 -53.56
N LYS A 471 15.59 20.33 -53.85
CA LYS A 471 16.52 21.44 -53.62
C LYS A 471 16.88 21.62 -52.13
N ARG A 472 15.92 21.45 -51.21
CA ARG A 472 16.19 21.48 -49.76
C ARG A 472 17.03 20.29 -49.31
N LEU A 473 16.86 19.12 -49.92
CA LEU A 473 17.67 17.94 -49.64
C LEU A 473 19.11 18.16 -50.11
N GLU A 474 19.30 18.67 -51.33
CA GLU A 474 20.62 19.03 -51.88
C GLU A 474 21.32 20.06 -50.97
N GLU A 475 20.65 21.16 -50.61
CA GLU A 475 21.19 22.17 -49.71
C GLU A 475 21.48 21.63 -48.29
N SER A 476 20.69 20.66 -47.81
CA SER A 476 20.91 20.01 -46.52
C SER A 476 22.09 19.04 -46.55
N ILE A 477 22.29 18.32 -47.67
CA ILE A 477 23.42 17.42 -47.86
C ILE A 477 24.71 18.22 -47.94
N ASP A 478 24.72 19.33 -48.68
CA ASP A 478 25.91 20.21 -48.79
C ASP A 478 26.30 20.81 -47.43
N LYS A 479 25.31 21.25 -46.63
CA LYS A 479 25.57 21.73 -45.26
C LYS A 479 26.08 20.62 -44.34
N ALA A 480 25.52 19.42 -44.44
CA ALA A 480 25.98 18.28 -43.64
C ALA A 480 27.42 17.89 -44.02
N ALA A 481 27.75 17.87 -45.31
CA ALA A 481 29.10 17.61 -45.80
C ALA A 481 30.10 18.66 -45.27
N GLN A 482 29.71 19.94 -45.29
CA GLN A 482 30.54 21.02 -44.76
C GLN A 482 30.80 20.87 -43.26
N VAL A 483 29.76 20.59 -42.47
CA VAL A 483 29.89 20.34 -41.03
C VAL A 483 30.76 19.11 -40.74
N ILE A 484 30.62 18.02 -41.51
CA ILE A 484 31.46 16.82 -41.39
C ILE A 484 32.93 17.13 -41.68
N CYS A 485 33.21 17.95 -42.70
CA CYS A 485 34.57 18.41 -43.00
C CYS A 485 35.15 19.28 -41.87
N GLU A 486 34.36 20.22 -41.34
CA GLU A 486 34.76 21.05 -40.20
C GLU A 486 35.01 20.21 -38.94
N TYR A 487 34.17 19.21 -38.67
CA TYR A 487 34.35 18.27 -37.54
C TYR A 487 35.57 17.37 -37.73
N SER A 488 35.79 16.83 -38.94
CA SER A 488 37.00 16.03 -39.24
C SER A 488 38.28 16.84 -39.11
N ASN A 489 38.26 18.11 -39.50
CA ASN A 489 39.40 19.01 -39.35
C ASN A 489 39.62 19.43 -37.89
N ALA A 490 38.56 19.60 -37.10
CA ALA A 490 38.64 19.98 -35.69
C ALA A 490 39.06 18.83 -34.75
N TYR A 491 38.76 17.57 -35.13
CA TYR A 491 39.00 16.37 -34.32
C TYR A 491 40.04 15.42 -34.93
N GLY A 492 41.02 15.96 -35.67
CA GLY A 492 42.01 15.23 -36.47
C GLY A 492 42.91 14.20 -35.75
N GLU A 493 42.67 13.84 -34.48
CA GLU A 493 43.54 12.93 -33.70
C GLU A 493 42.82 11.90 -32.83
N GLN A 494 41.53 11.59 -33.05
CA GLN A 494 40.94 10.34 -32.55
C GLN A 494 40.81 9.33 -33.67
N GLN A 495 41.94 8.80 -34.14
CA GLN A 495 41.92 7.62 -35.00
C GLN A 495 41.37 6.44 -34.18
N CYS A 496 40.21 5.91 -34.58
CA CYS A 496 39.79 4.56 -34.21
C CYS A 496 40.97 3.64 -34.51
N SER A 497 41.51 2.94 -33.50
CA SER A 497 42.73 2.19 -33.70
C SER A 497 42.49 1.15 -34.79
N ALA A 498 43.47 0.92 -35.66
CA ALA A 498 43.34 -0.10 -36.72
C ALA A 498 42.94 -1.48 -36.14
N VAL A 499 43.24 -1.72 -34.86
CA VAL A 499 42.83 -2.89 -34.08
C VAL A 499 41.32 -2.91 -33.82
N ASP A 500 40.74 -1.80 -33.38
CA ASP A 500 39.28 -1.69 -33.15
C ASP A 500 38.51 -1.86 -34.45
N TYR A 501 39.00 -1.30 -35.57
CA TYR A 501 38.41 -1.51 -36.88
C TYR A 501 38.47 -2.97 -37.35
N LEU A 502 39.60 -3.66 -37.13
CA LEU A 502 39.75 -5.08 -37.47
C LEU A 502 38.85 -5.97 -36.60
N GLN A 503 38.71 -5.64 -35.32
CA GLN A 503 37.82 -6.36 -34.40
C GLN A 503 36.35 -6.15 -34.79
N LEU A 504 35.95 -4.91 -35.10
CA LEU A 504 34.61 -4.60 -35.58
C LEU A 504 34.30 -5.31 -36.90
N LYS A 505 35.28 -5.40 -37.82
CA LYS A 505 35.16 -6.15 -39.07
C LYS A 505 34.96 -7.65 -38.83
N HIS A 506 35.66 -8.23 -37.85
CA HIS A 506 35.51 -9.62 -37.48
C HIS A 506 34.13 -9.91 -36.84
N GLU A 507 33.66 -9.03 -35.96
CA GLU A 507 32.32 -9.12 -35.36
C GLU A 507 31.21 -8.95 -36.41
N LEU A 508 31.36 -8.00 -37.34
CA LEU A 508 30.42 -7.79 -38.42
C LEU A 508 30.35 -9.00 -39.36
N SER A 509 31.48 -9.65 -39.64
CA SER A 509 31.51 -10.91 -40.39
C SER A 509 30.78 -12.05 -39.66
N LYS A 510 30.95 -12.18 -38.33
CA LYS A 510 30.18 -13.16 -37.53
C LYS A 510 28.68 -12.91 -37.61
N LEU A 511 28.27 -11.65 -37.45
CA LEU A 511 26.86 -11.25 -37.52
C LEU A 511 26.28 -11.48 -38.92
N GLN A 512 27.05 -11.24 -39.99
CA GLN A 512 26.63 -11.55 -41.36
C GLN A 512 26.37 -13.04 -41.56
N THR A 513 27.30 -13.91 -41.13
CA THR A 513 27.11 -15.37 -41.22
C THR A 513 25.92 -15.85 -40.38
N GLU A 514 25.71 -15.28 -39.20
CA GLU A 514 24.55 -15.61 -38.36
C GLU A 514 23.24 -15.16 -39.01
N ASN A 515 23.22 -13.98 -39.62
CA ASN A 515 22.05 -13.45 -40.31
C ASN A 515 21.70 -14.29 -41.55
N GLU A 516 22.68 -14.67 -42.37
CA GLU A 516 22.48 -15.60 -43.49
C GLU A 516 21.92 -16.95 -43.03
N ARG A 517 22.41 -17.48 -41.91
CA ARG A 517 21.89 -18.70 -41.30
C ARG A 517 20.44 -18.55 -40.84
N LEU A 518 20.08 -17.41 -40.24
CA LEU A 518 18.71 -17.13 -39.80
C LEU A 518 17.76 -16.96 -40.98
N ILE A 519 18.19 -16.26 -42.04
CA ILE A 519 17.43 -16.12 -43.30
C ILE A 519 17.17 -17.50 -43.91
N SER A 520 18.21 -18.33 -44.04
CA SER A 520 18.06 -19.69 -44.57
C SER A 520 17.09 -20.54 -43.73
N LYS A 521 17.15 -20.43 -42.40
CA LYS A 521 16.22 -21.11 -41.49
C LYS A 521 14.79 -20.59 -41.62
N MET A 522 14.60 -19.29 -41.80
CA MET A 522 13.28 -18.70 -42.06
C MET A 522 12.69 -19.20 -43.37
N ASP A 523 13.49 -19.28 -44.43
CA ASP A 523 13.04 -19.79 -45.73
C ASP A 523 12.67 -21.27 -45.64
N GLN A 524 13.44 -22.07 -44.88
CA GLN A 524 13.08 -23.46 -44.59
C GLN A 524 11.74 -23.56 -43.86
N LEU A 525 11.52 -22.79 -42.78
CA LEU A 525 10.27 -22.79 -42.04
C LEU A 525 9.09 -22.31 -42.88
N ARG A 526 9.29 -21.31 -43.76
CA ARG A 526 8.26 -20.87 -44.73
C ARG A 526 7.92 -22.00 -45.70
N HIS A 527 8.91 -22.75 -46.15
CA HIS A 527 8.69 -23.89 -47.04
C HIS A 527 7.90 -25.01 -46.34
N GLU A 528 8.29 -25.38 -45.12
CA GLU A 528 7.60 -26.37 -44.28
C GLU A 528 6.15 -25.95 -43.99
N ALA A 529 5.92 -24.70 -43.59
CA ALA A 529 4.58 -24.17 -43.36
C ALA A 529 3.71 -24.19 -44.63
N THR A 530 4.30 -23.89 -45.80
CA THR A 530 3.61 -23.97 -47.09
C THR A 530 3.24 -25.42 -47.43
N GLN A 531 4.12 -26.38 -47.12
CA GLN A 531 3.84 -27.81 -47.30
C GLN A 531 2.74 -28.32 -46.36
N GLU A 532 2.78 -27.95 -45.07
CA GLU A 532 1.73 -28.29 -44.10
C GLU A 532 0.38 -27.69 -44.50
N GLN A 533 0.36 -26.42 -44.94
CA GLN A 533 -0.86 -25.78 -45.42
C GLN A 533 -1.43 -26.51 -46.64
N ARG A 534 -0.58 -27.00 -47.56
CA ARG A 534 -1.03 -27.84 -48.69
C ARG A 534 -1.62 -29.16 -48.21
N LEU A 535 -0.98 -29.84 -47.26
CA LEU A 535 -1.47 -31.11 -46.70
C LEU A 535 -2.81 -30.94 -45.97
N ILE A 536 -2.95 -29.92 -45.13
CA ILE A 536 -4.21 -29.57 -44.46
C ILE A 536 -5.30 -29.29 -45.49
N THR A 537 -5.00 -28.48 -46.51
CA THR A 537 -5.95 -28.17 -47.59
C THR A 537 -6.37 -29.44 -48.32
N GLN A 538 -5.43 -30.33 -48.63
CA GLN A 538 -5.71 -31.61 -49.30
C GLN A 538 -6.58 -32.54 -48.43
N HIS A 539 -6.27 -32.66 -47.13
CA HIS A 539 -7.08 -33.43 -46.19
C HIS A 539 -8.49 -32.86 -46.04
N TRP A 540 -8.63 -31.53 -45.93
CA TRP A 540 -9.93 -30.87 -45.87
C TRP A 540 -10.77 -31.13 -47.13
N TYR A 541 -10.16 -31.04 -48.33
CA TYR A 541 -10.81 -31.39 -49.59
C TYR A 541 -11.23 -32.88 -49.63
N GLN A 542 -10.36 -33.80 -49.20
CA GLN A 542 -10.69 -35.24 -49.15
C GLN A 542 -11.81 -35.55 -48.14
N SER A 543 -11.78 -34.95 -46.95
CA SER A 543 -12.82 -35.12 -45.94
C SER A 543 -14.16 -34.56 -46.42
N THR A 544 -14.18 -33.40 -47.08
CA THR A 544 -15.42 -32.84 -47.65
C THR A 544 -15.95 -33.66 -48.82
N LEU A 545 -15.08 -34.24 -49.66
CA LEU A 545 -15.44 -35.20 -50.70
C LEU A 545 -16.04 -36.48 -50.10
N ASN A 546 -15.42 -37.06 -49.07
CA ASN A 546 -15.87 -38.28 -48.39
C ASN A 546 -17.19 -38.09 -47.61
N ILE A 547 -17.49 -36.88 -47.15
CA ILE A 547 -18.79 -36.56 -46.53
C ILE A 547 -19.88 -36.36 -47.59
N ARG A 548 -19.54 -35.76 -48.74
CA ARG A 548 -20.53 -35.51 -49.81
C ARG A 548 -20.86 -36.76 -50.65
N THR A 549 -19.95 -37.72 -50.78
CA THR A 549 -20.18 -38.92 -51.60
C THR A 549 -21.31 -39.82 -51.09
N PRO A 550 -21.43 -40.10 -49.78
CA PRO A 550 -22.58 -40.82 -49.22
C PRO A 550 -23.90 -40.05 -49.35
N LEU A 551 -23.88 -38.74 -49.08
CA LEU A 551 -25.07 -37.87 -49.17
C LEU A 551 -25.63 -37.73 -50.60
N LEU A 552 -24.77 -37.78 -51.62
CA LEU A 552 -25.20 -37.84 -53.03
C LEU A 552 -25.67 -39.24 -53.41
N ARG A 553 -25.06 -40.31 -52.85
CA ARG A 553 -25.53 -41.68 -53.05
C ARG A 553 -26.94 -41.87 -52.49
N ASP A 554 -27.19 -41.41 -51.26
CA ASP A 554 -28.49 -41.57 -50.60
C ASP A 554 -29.59 -40.73 -51.27
N LYS A 555 -29.25 -39.55 -51.83
CA LYS A 555 -30.20 -38.77 -52.65
C LYS A 555 -30.51 -39.41 -54.01
N ILE A 556 -29.53 -40.06 -54.64
CA ILE A 556 -29.77 -40.74 -55.92
C ILE A 556 -30.59 -42.03 -55.70
N PHE A 557 -30.38 -42.75 -54.60
CA PHE A 557 -31.15 -43.94 -54.26
C PHE A 557 -32.53 -43.66 -53.63
N SER A 558 -32.81 -42.45 -53.13
CA SER A 558 -34.17 -42.09 -52.67
C SER A 558 -35.07 -41.56 -53.80
N THR A 559 -34.56 -41.46 -55.03
CA THR A 559 -35.32 -40.94 -56.19
C THR A 559 -35.58 -42.04 -57.24
N TYR A 560 -35.27 -43.30 -56.92
CA TYR A 560 -35.58 -44.48 -57.72
C TYR A 560 -36.52 -45.44 -56.98
#